data_AF-A0A392U9Z2-F1
#
_entry.id   AF-A0A392U9Z2-F1
#
_cell.length_a   1.000
_cell.length_b   1.000
_cell.length_c   1.000
_cell.angle_alpha   90.00
_cell.angle_beta   90.00
_cell.angle_gamma   90.00
#
_symmetry.space_group_name_H-M   'P 1'
#
loop_
_entity.id
_entity.type
_entity.pdbx_description
1 polymer ?
#
loop_
_entity_poly.entity_id
_entity_poly.type
_entity_poly.pdbx_seq_one_letter_code
_entity_poly.pdbx_strand_id
1 'polypeptide(L)' 'MRILWDNIVDSNTEEEYNSCLTTFKECCQQWPDFVAYVEGTVLGPVKEKFV' A
#
# COMPACT_ATOMS: atom_id res chain seq x y z
N MET A 1 -6.79 9.75 4.45
CA MET A 1 -5.65 9.27 3.64
C MET A 1 -4.38 9.08 4.47
N ARG A 2 -4.00 10.02 5.36
CA ARG A 2 -2.81 9.87 6.23
C ARG A 2 -2.81 8.58 7.08
N ILE A 3 -3.91 8.28 7.78
CA ILE A 3 -4.05 7.05 8.59
C ILE A 3 -3.91 5.78 7.74
N LEU A 4 -4.47 5.78 6.53
CA LEU A 4 -4.39 4.64 5.61
C LEU A 4 -2.96 4.39 5.15
N TRP A 5 -2.23 5.47 4.86
CA TRP A 5 -0.83 5.40 4.45
C TRP A 5 0.08 4.87 5.57
N ASP A 6 -0.05 5.44 6.76
CA ASP A 6 0.74 5.03 7.93
C ASP A 6 0.47 3.55 8.24
N ASN A 7 -0.79 3.10 8.17
CA ASN A 7 -1.16 1.69 8.36
C ASN A 7 -0.52 0.75 7.33
N ILE A 8 -0.35 1.16 6.06
CA ILE A 8 0.33 0.34 5.04
C ILE A 8 1.82 0.22 5.34
N VAL A 9 2.49 1.35 5.62
CA VAL A 9 3.94 1.38 5.80
C VAL A 9 4.39 0.68 7.10
N ASP A 10 3.56 0.81 8.14
CA ASP A 10 3.80 0.29 9.49
C ASP A 10 2.99 -0.99 9.79
N SER A 11 2.48 -1.68 8.76
CA SER A 11 1.82 -2.98 8.93
C SER A 11 2.73 -3.97 9.66
N ASN A 12 2.19 -4.72 10.63
CA ASN A 12 2.95 -5.75 11.35
C ASN A 12 2.75 -7.14 10.75
N THR A 13 1.71 -7.31 9.94
CA THR A 13 1.38 -8.56 9.26
C THR A 13 1.13 -8.34 7.77
N GLU A 14 1.35 -9.38 6.97
CA GLU A 14 1.05 -9.34 5.54
C GLU A 14 -0.45 -9.13 5.28
N GLU A 15 -1.31 -9.64 6.16
CA GLU A 15 -2.76 -9.51 6.05
C GLU A 15 -3.23 -8.05 6.28
N GLU A 16 -2.69 -7.36 7.29
CA GLU A 16 -2.92 -5.92 7.50
C GLU A 16 -2.44 -5.09 6.32
N TYR A 17 -1.23 -5.39 5.81
CA TYR A 17 -0.67 -4.73 4.64
C TYR A 17 -1.57 -4.88 3.41
N ASN A 18 -1.99 -6.11 3.09
CA ASN A 18 -2.83 -6.40 1.94
C ASN A 18 -4.22 -5.75 2.06
N SER A 19 -4.79 -5.72 3.27
CA SER A 19 -6.06 -5.04 3.54
C SER A 19 -5.96 -3.54 3.26
N CYS A 20 -4.95 -2.88 3.83
CA CYS A 20 -4.77 -1.44 3.67
C CYS A 20 -4.38 -1.06 2.24
N LEU A 21 -3.57 -1.88 1.57
CA LEU A 21 -3.21 -1.72 0.15
C LEU A 21 -4.44 -1.78 -0.75
N THR A 22 -5.38 -2.69 -0.47
CA THR A 22 -6.63 -2.81 -1.24
C THR A 22 -7.45 -1.53 -1.13
N THR A 23 -7.65 -1.02 0.08
CA THR A 23 -8.36 0.25 0.28
C THR A 23 -7.65 1.44 -0.37
N PHE A 24 -6.31 1.48 -0.35
CA PHE A 24 -5.54 2.50 -1.06
C PHE A 24 -5.80 2.45 -2.57
N LYS A 25 -5.77 1.27 -3.18
CA LYS A 25 -6.05 1.09 -4.62
C LYS A 25 -7.44 1.56 -4.99
N GLU A 26 -8.45 1.22 -4.20
CA GLU A 26 -9.83 1.66 -4.41
C GLU A 26 -9.96 3.18 -4.33
N CYS A 27 -9.30 3.81 -3.35
CA CYS A 27 -9.30 5.27 -3.19
C CYS A 27 -8.60 5.99 -4.37
N CYS A 28 -7.57 5.36 -4.91
CA CYS A 28 -6.73 5.93 -5.97
C CYS A 28 -7.05 5.39 -7.37
N GLN A 29 -8.15 4.63 -7.52
CA GLN A 29 -8.49 3.94 -8.78
C GLN A 29 -8.62 4.87 -9.99
N GLN A 30 -8.94 6.15 -9.76
CA GLN A 30 -9.02 7.17 -10.81
C GLN A 30 -7.65 7.63 -11.34
N TRP A 31 -6.55 7.21 -10.71
CA TRP A 31 -5.17 7.51 -11.11
C TRP A 31 -4.33 6.22 -11.21
N PRO A 32 -4.54 5.39 -12.24
CA PRO A 32 -3.89 4.08 -12.36
C PRO A 32 -2.35 4.17 -12.43
N ASP A 33 -1.81 5.17 -13.13
CA ASP A 33 -0.35 5.37 -13.24
C ASP A 33 0.28 5.72 -11.88
N PHE A 34 -0.44 6.49 -11.06
CA PHE A 34 -0.01 6.81 -9.70
C PHE A 34 0.02 5.58 -8.81
N VAL A 35 -1.02 4.73 -8.87
CA VAL A 35 -1.07 3.48 -8.12
C VAL A 35 0.10 2.59 -8.51
N ALA A 36 0.35 2.40 -9.80
CA ALA A 36 1.46 1.58 -10.30
C ALA A 36 2.83 2.10 -9.80
N TYR A 37 3.04 3.42 -9.85
CA TYR A 37 4.25 4.05 -9.33
C TYR A 37 4.41 3.81 -7.82
N VAL A 38 3.37 4.03 -7.02
CA VAL A 38 3.42 3.86 -5.57
C VAL A 38 3.68 2.41 -5.20
N GLU A 39 3.03 1.45 -5.87
CA GLU A 39 3.27 0.03 -5.63
C GLU A 39 4.70 -0.39 -5.92
N GLY A 40 5.24 -0.02 -7.09
CA GLY A 40 6.57 -0.45 -7.52
C GLY A 40 7.70 0.25 -6.77
N THR A 41 7.51 1.51 -6.38
CA THR A 41 8.61 2.36 -5.91
C THR A 41 8.57 2.58 -4.40
N VAL A 42 7.37 2.69 -3.82
CA VAL A 42 7.21 3.06 -2.40
C VAL A 42 6.81 1.86 -1.56
N LEU A 43 5.88 1.04 -2.05
CA LEU A 43 5.35 -0.10 -1.30
C LEU A 43 6.11 -1.41 -1.54
N GLY A 44 6.88 -1.51 -2.63
CA GLY A 44 7.77 -2.65 -2.91
C GLY A 44 8.66 -3.01 -1.71
N PRO A 45 9.44 -2.06 -1.15
CA PRO A 45 10.27 -2.31 0.04
C PRO A 45 9.48 -2.64 1.31
N VAL A 46 8.24 -2.15 1.43
CA VAL A 46 7.38 -2.46 2.59
C VAL A 46 6.91 -3.91 2.50
N LYS A 47 6.57 -4.39 1.31
CA LYS A 47 6.18 -5.78 1.07
C LYS A 47 7.31 -6.77 1.34
N GLU A 48 8.55 -6.41 1.03
CA GLU A 48 9.74 -7.25 1.29
C GLU A 48 9.91 -7.62 2.77
N LYS A 49 9.32 -6.87 3.71
CA LYS A 49 9.34 -7.19 5.15
C LYS A 49 8.61 -8.50 5.49
N PHE A 50 7.73 -8.97 4.63
CA PHE A 50 6.85 -10.13 4.87
C PHE A 50 7.26 -11.38 4.08
N VAL A 51 8.38 -11.33 3.34
CA VAL A 51 8.90 -12.43 2.48
C VAL A 51 9.98 -13.23 3.19
#